data_AF-A0A1H7NKM8-F1
#
_entry.id   AF-A0A1H7NKM8-F1
#
_cell.length_a   1.000
_cell.length_b   1.000
_cell.length_c   1.000
_cell.angle_alpha   90.00
_cell.angle_beta   90.00
_cell.angle_gamma   90.00
#
_symmetry.space_group_name_H-M   'P 1'
#
loop_
_entity.id
_entity.type
_entity.pdbx_description
1 polymer ?
#
loop_
_entity_poly.entity_id
_entity_poly.type
_entity_poly.pdbx_seq_one_letter_code
_entity_poly.pdbx_strand_id
1 'polypeptide(L)' 'MTGKVVSLSAARKARDRDAKKVRADANAARFGRTRAEKDVEKAQADKAQRHVDDHEIE' A
#
# COMPACT_ATOMS: atom_id res chain seq x y z
N MET A 1 9.43 21.10 -33.70
CA MET A 1 8.77 21.01 -32.38
C MET A 1 7.30 20.66 -32.57
N THR A 2 6.98 19.38 -32.75
CA THR A 2 5.59 18.93 -32.94
C THR A 2 4.98 18.65 -31.57
N GLY A 3 4.36 19.68 -30.99
CA GLY A 3 3.55 19.51 -29.78
C GLY A 3 2.40 18.56 -30.08
N LYS A 4 2.40 17.39 -29.43
CA LYS A 4 1.34 16.39 -29.59
C LYS A 4 0.03 17.00 -29.07
N VAL A 5 -0.89 17.33 -29.98
CA VAL A 5 -2.22 17.86 -29.62
C VAL A 5 -2.99 16.74 -28.94
N VAL A 6 -2.91 16.67 -27.62
CA VAL A 6 -3.67 15.73 -26.80
C VAL A 6 -5.03 16.32 -26.48
N SER A 7 -6.09 15.53 -26.64
CA SER A 7 -7.42 16.00 -26.27
C SER A 7 -7.51 16.20 -24.77
N LEU A 8 -7.95 17.41 -24.36
CA LEU A 8 -8.10 17.78 -22.95
C LEU A 8 -9.01 16.80 -22.19
N SER A 9 -10.03 16.26 -22.86
CA SER A 9 -10.94 15.26 -22.30
C SER A 9 -10.24 13.93 -22.01
N ALA A 10 -9.34 13.47 -22.87
CA ALA A 10 -8.55 12.25 -22.62
C ALA A 10 -7.58 12.46 -21.45
N ALA A 11 -6.93 13.62 -21.39
CA ALA A 11 -6.03 13.97 -20.28
C ALA A 11 -6.77 14.01 -18.93
N ARG A 12 -7.96 14.62 -18.88
CA ARG A 12 -8.82 14.63 -17.69
C ARG A 12 -9.21 13.22 -17.27
N LYS A 13 -9.68 12.39 -18.21
CA LYS A 13 -10.05 10.98 -17.95
C LYS A 13 -8.86 10.15 -17.45
N ALA A 14 -7.65 10.39 -17.95
CA ALA A 14 -6.46 9.71 -17.47
C ALA A 14 -6.19 10.08 -16.01
N ARG A 15 -6.14 11.39 -15.70
CA ARG A 15 -5.96 11.89 -14.34
C ARG A 15 -6.99 11.32 -13.36
N ASP A 16 -8.26 11.30 -13.75
CA ASP A 16 -9.33 10.79 -12.88
C ASP A 16 -9.23 9.28 -12.66
N ARG A 17 -8.76 8.52 -13.67
CA ARG A 17 -8.46 7.09 -13.52
C ARG A 17 -7.28 6.85 -12.58
N ASP A 18 -6.22 7.63 -12.70
CA ASP A 18 -5.03 7.50 -11.87
C ASP A 18 -5.34 7.84 -10.41
N ALA A 19 -6.12 8.91 -10.18
CA ALA A 19 -6.59 9.25 -8.83
C ALA A 19 -7.43 8.14 -8.19
N LYS A 20 -8.26 7.43 -8.98
CA LYS A 20 -9.02 6.26 -8.51
C LYS A 20 -8.11 5.08 -8.16
N LYS A 21 -7.08 4.81 -8.96
CA LYS A 21 -6.09 3.75 -8.68
C LYS A 21 -5.35 4.00 -7.37
N VAL A 22 -4.80 5.20 -7.18
CA VAL A 22 -4.09 5.56 -5.94
C VAL A 22 -4.98 5.39 -4.70
N ARG A 23 -6.26 5.77 -4.80
CA ARG A 23 -7.23 5.55 -3.71
C ARG A 23 -7.53 4.07 -3.48
N ALA A 24 -7.65 3.28 -4.53
CA ALA A 24 -7.87 1.85 -4.43
C ALA A 24 -6.67 1.14 -3.79
N ASP A 25 -5.45 1.50 -4.17
CA ASP A 25 -4.22 0.95 -3.59
C ASP A 25 -4.10 1.33 -2.11
N ALA A 26 -4.38 2.59 -1.76
CA ALA A 26 -4.43 3.03 -0.37
C ALA A 26 -5.50 2.26 0.44
N ASN A 27 -6.67 1.99 -0.14
CA ASN A 27 -7.71 1.20 0.51
C ASN A 27 -7.34 -0.28 0.59
N ALA A 28 -6.66 -0.85 -0.40
CA ALA A 28 -6.15 -2.21 -0.36
C ALA A 28 -5.09 -2.37 0.74
N ALA A 29 -4.19 -1.39 0.89
CA ALA A 29 -3.26 -1.38 2.02
C ALA A 29 -3.97 -1.25 3.38
N ARG A 30 -5.00 -0.39 3.46
CA ARG A 30 -5.72 -0.12 4.72
C ARG A 30 -6.69 -1.24 5.11
N PHE A 31 -7.36 -1.86 4.15
CA PHE A 31 -8.50 -2.76 4.37
C PHE A 31 -8.36 -4.12 3.67
N GLY A 32 -7.41 -4.27 2.75
CA GLY A 32 -7.21 -5.47 1.94
C GLY A 32 -6.33 -6.54 2.58
N ARG A 33 -5.67 -6.25 3.71
CA ARG A 33 -4.99 -7.30 4.48
C ARG A 33 -6.01 -8.34 4.95
N THR A 34 -5.86 -9.55 4.41
CA THR A 34 -6.64 -10.72 4.81
C THR A 34 -6.30 -11.10 6.25
N ARG A 35 -7.16 -11.91 6.89
CA ARG A 35 -6.92 -12.38 8.27
C ARG A 35 -5.58 -13.13 8.38
N ALA A 36 -5.27 -13.97 7.37
CA ALA A 36 -4.02 -14.71 7.31
C ALA A 36 -2.78 -13.81 7.25
N GLU A 37 -2.80 -12.74 6.45
CA GLU A 37 -1.68 -11.79 6.36
C GLU A 37 -1.48 -11.02 7.67
N LYS A 38 -2.57 -10.63 8.34
CA LYS A 38 -2.50 -9.99 9.67
C LYS A 38 -1.93 -10.94 10.72
N ASP A 39 -2.30 -12.22 10.69
CA ASP A 39 -1.82 -13.21 11.64
C ASP A 39 -0.33 -13.51 11.45
N VAL A 40 0.15 -13.57 10.20
CA VAL A 40 1.58 -13.71 9.88
C VAL A 40 2.39 -12.51 10.37
N GLU A 41 1.91 -11.29 10.08
CA GLU A 41 2.58 -10.05 10.53
C GLU A 41 2.62 -9.97 12.06
N LYS A 42 1.53 -10.36 12.73
CA LYS A 42 1.50 -10.43 14.20
C LYS A 42 2.49 -11.45 14.75
N ALA A 43 2.54 -12.66 14.19
CA ALA A 43 3.48 -13.68 14.63
C ALA A 43 4.95 -13.26 14.42
N GLN A 44 5.23 -12.51 13.35
CA GLN A 44 6.55 -11.93 13.11
C GLN A 44 6.88 -10.83 14.12
N ALA A 45 5.94 -9.94 14.44
CA ALA A 45 6.11 -8.91 15.46
C ALA A 45 6.32 -9.51 16.86
N ASP A 46 5.52 -10.50 17.24
CA ASP A 46 5.65 -11.19 18.54
C ASP A 46 7.01 -11.89 18.66
N LYS A 47 7.50 -12.51 17.57
CA LYS A 47 8.84 -13.12 17.53
C LYS A 47 9.94 -12.06 17.67
N ALA A 48 9.83 -10.93 16.97
CA ALA A 48 10.79 -9.84 17.06
C ALA A 48 10.84 -9.25 18.48
N GLN A 49 9.67 -9.07 19.12
CA GLN A 49 9.59 -8.58 20.49
C GLN A 49 10.28 -9.55 21.46
N ARG A 50 9.98 -10.86 21.37
CA ARG A 50 10.65 -11.87 22.21
C ARG A 50 12.16 -11.87 22.02
N HIS A 51 12.65 -11.72 20.80
CA HIS A 51 14.08 -11.63 20.56
C HIS A 51 14.71 -10.43 21.28
N VAL A 52 14.04 -9.27 21.29
CA VAL A 52 14.53 -8.10 22.02
C VAL A 52 14.45 -8.33 23.54
N ASP A 53 13.33 -8.86 24.04
CA ASP A 53 13.15 -9.16 25.46
C ASP A 53 14.20 -10.17 25.97
N ASP A 54 14.49 -11.23 25.20
CA ASP A 54 15.54 -12.20 25.52
C ASP A 54 16.93 -11.54 25.59
N HIS A 55 17.18 -10.50 24.79
CA HIS A 55 18.41 -9.71 24.83
C HIS A 55 18.46 -8.68 25.97
N GLU A 56 17.32 -8.24 26.50
CA GLU A 56 17.27 -7.33 27.66
C GLU A 56 17.39 -8.05 29.01
N ILE A 57 17.11 -9.36 29.04
CA ILE A 57 17.18 -10.20 30.26
C ILE A 57 18.61 -10.75 30.52
N GLU A 58 19.52 -10.63 29.55
CA GLU A 58 20.95 -11.00 29.65
C GLU A 58 21.83 -9.84 30.16
#